data_AF-X0BEN0-F1
#
_entry.id   AF-X0BEN0-F1
#
_cell.length_a   1.000
_cell.length_b   1.000
_cell.length_c   1.000
_cell.angle_alpha   90.00
_cell.angle_beta   90.00
_cell.angle_gamma   90.00
#
_symmetry.space_group_name_H-M   'P 1'
#
loop_
_entity.id
_entity.type
_entity.pdbx_description
1 polymer ?
#
loop_
_entity_poly.entity_id
_entity_poly.type
_entity_poly.pdbx_seq_one_letter_code
_entity_poly.pdbx_strand_id
1 'polypeptide(L)'
;MLILPETPRFLIKKNQPEKAACSLGKIRRLPSDHPAVQAELVEIQASHEYEKSLGQASYIDCFCPPLLKRQFTGMAIQALQQLSGVNFVFYYGTKYFQNSGISNGFVISMITSAINVASTIPGMYAIDRWGRRPLLLWGGVGMCVSQLIVAVCGTLSTGQDSETGQIFVKNLSGQKAAITFVCIYIFFFASTWGPLAWVVNGEIFPLKARAKGISMSVATNWLFNFAIAYSTPYLVNFGDGYANLQSKIFFVWFGACFLCIAFVYFFIYETKGLSLEEVDLLYEEVSVASKSTKWKPSATMVQIQNGQAGEKDMVGRDLSASHHESKTSETA
;
A
#
# COMPACT_ATOMS: atom_id res chain seq x y z
N MET A 1 5.75 -23.77 3.23
CA MET A 1 6.37 -23.55 4.56
C MET A 1 7.08 -24.79 5.13
N LEU A 2 6.87 -26.01 4.63
CA LEU A 2 7.51 -27.23 5.16
C LEU A 2 9.05 -27.29 5.08
N ILE A 3 9.68 -26.50 4.20
CA ILE A 3 11.14 -26.52 3.94
C ILE A 3 11.81 -25.21 4.39
N LEU A 4 11.03 -24.20 4.82
CA LEU A 4 11.57 -22.91 5.24
C LEU A 4 11.83 -22.93 6.75
N PRO A 5 12.96 -22.39 7.22
CA PRO A 5 13.20 -22.24 8.65
C PRO A 5 12.17 -21.28 9.25
N GLU A 6 11.72 -21.57 10.48
CA GLU A 6 10.77 -20.73 11.20
C GLU A 6 11.38 -19.35 11.51
N THR A 7 10.58 -18.29 11.48
CA THR A 7 11.13 -16.92 11.62
C THR A 7 11.81 -16.72 13.00
N PRO A 8 13.03 -16.14 13.07
CA PRO A 8 13.72 -15.89 14.33
C PRO A 8 12.86 -15.10 15.33
N ARG A 9 12.13 -14.08 14.86
CA ARG A 9 11.17 -13.30 15.67
C ARG A 9 10.09 -14.16 16.32
N PHE A 10 9.53 -15.14 15.62
CA PHE A 10 8.53 -16.05 16.18
C PHE A 10 9.12 -16.96 17.26
N LEU A 11 10.34 -17.46 17.05
CA LEU A 11 11.03 -18.32 18.01
C LEU A 11 11.41 -17.55 19.29
N ILE A 12 11.85 -16.29 19.16
CA ILE A 12 12.04 -15.39 20.32
C ILE A 12 10.73 -15.16 21.07
N LYS A 13 9.62 -14.91 20.37
CA LYS A 13 8.29 -14.78 20.98
C LYS A 13 7.82 -16.05 21.72
N LYS A 14 8.30 -17.22 21.31
CA LYS A 14 8.08 -18.51 22.00
C LYS A 14 9.11 -18.81 23.10
N ASN A 15 9.99 -17.87 23.45
CA ASN A 15 11.09 -18.05 24.39
C ASN A 15 12.07 -19.17 23.98
N GLN A 16 12.37 -19.31 22.68
CA GLN A 16 13.30 -20.31 22.13
C GLN A 16 14.49 -19.64 21.40
N PRO A 17 15.41 -18.97 22.13
CA PRO A 17 16.50 -18.18 21.54
C PRO A 17 17.54 -19.02 20.79
N GLU A 18 17.84 -20.24 21.25
CA GLU A 18 18.80 -21.12 20.57
C GLU A 18 18.30 -21.55 19.18
N LYS A 19 17.01 -21.86 19.05
CA LYS A 19 16.39 -22.15 17.75
C LYS A 19 16.33 -20.90 16.88
N ALA A 20 16.11 -19.73 17.47
CA ALA A 20 16.17 -18.46 16.74
C ALA A 20 17.57 -18.21 16.17
N ALA A 21 18.64 -18.51 16.92
CA ALA A 21 20.03 -18.40 16.46
C ALA A 21 20.32 -19.37 15.31
N CYS A 22 19.85 -20.62 15.42
CA CYS A 22 19.98 -21.62 14.35
C CYS A 22 19.24 -21.19 13.07
N SER A 23 18.01 -20.66 13.22
CA SER A 23 17.23 -20.15 12.08
C SER A 23 17.91 -18.93 11.43
N LEU A 24 18.37 -17.98 12.25
CA LEU A 24 19.05 -16.77 11.79
C LEU A 24 20.38 -17.10 11.10
N GLY A 25 21.15 -18.05 11.66
CA GLY A 25 22.36 -18.59 11.05
C GLY A 25 22.09 -19.23 9.68
N LYS A 26 21.00 -20.00 9.53
CA LYS A 26 20.59 -20.54 8.21
C LYS A 26 20.26 -19.45 7.20
N ILE A 27 19.58 -18.38 7.63
CA ILE A 27 19.21 -17.24 6.77
C ILE A 27 20.46 -16.46 6.35
N ARG A 28 21.37 -16.18 7.29
CA ARG A 28 22.61 -15.43 7.05
C ARG A 28 23.73 -16.27 6.44
N ARG A 29 23.52 -17.60 6.32
CA ARG A 29 24.53 -18.60 5.91
C ARG A 29 25.79 -18.53 6.78
N LEU A 30 25.60 -18.32 8.08
CA LEU A 30 26.64 -18.24 9.09
C LEU A 30 26.39 -19.25 10.21
N PRO A 31 27.43 -19.70 10.92
CA PRO A 31 27.27 -20.46 12.16
C PRO A 31 26.39 -19.70 13.16
N SER A 32 25.59 -20.42 13.95
CA SER A 32 24.66 -19.82 14.92
C SER A 32 25.36 -19.03 16.03
N ASP A 33 26.62 -19.36 16.31
CA ASP A 33 27.52 -18.73 17.27
C ASP A 33 28.31 -17.55 16.69
N HIS A 34 28.19 -17.28 15.38
CA HIS A 34 28.91 -16.19 14.75
C HIS A 34 28.54 -14.83 15.38
N PRO A 35 29.51 -13.94 15.68
CA PRO A 35 29.25 -12.67 16.37
C PRO A 35 28.17 -11.81 15.72
N ALA A 36 28.13 -11.75 14.38
CA ALA A 36 27.09 -11.03 13.65
C ALA A 36 25.67 -11.60 13.86
N VAL A 37 25.53 -12.92 13.97
CA VAL A 37 24.24 -13.59 14.23
C VAL A 37 23.79 -13.32 15.67
N GLN A 38 24.72 -13.37 16.62
CA GLN A 38 24.44 -13.07 18.03
C GLN A 38 24.05 -11.60 18.23
N ALA A 39 24.76 -10.67 17.58
CA ALA A 39 24.42 -9.24 17.63
C ALA A 39 23.00 -8.98 17.09
N GLU A 40 22.66 -9.54 15.93
CA GLU A 40 21.32 -9.40 15.34
C GLU A 40 20.24 -10.11 16.19
N LEU A 41 20.57 -11.22 16.86
CA LEU A 41 19.64 -11.90 17.76
C LEU A 41 19.34 -11.08 19.02
N VAL A 42 20.34 -10.40 19.57
CA VAL A 42 20.18 -9.45 20.68
C VAL A 42 19.31 -8.27 20.25
N GLU A 43 19.50 -7.73 19.04
CA GLU A 43 18.66 -6.67 18.50
C GLU A 43 17.19 -7.11 18.34
N ILE A 44 16.95 -8.35 17.88
CA ILE A 44 15.61 -8.93 17.77
C ILE A 44 14.98 -9.12 19.16
N GLN A 45 15.75 -9.57 20.16
CA GLN A 45 15.27 -9.70 21.53
C GLN A 45 14.91 -8.36 22.15
N ALA A 46 15.79 -7.35 22.02
CA ALA A 46 15.53 -6.00 22.48
C ALA A 46 14.28 -5.41 21.82
N SER A 47 14.12 -5.60 20.50
CA SER A 47 12.91 -5.19 19.77
C SER A 47 11.65 -5.88 20.31
N HIS A 48 11.73 -7.18 20.63
CA HIS A 48 10.61 -7.93 21.17
C HIS A 48 10.21 -7.47 22.59
N GLU A 49 11.20 -7.19 23.45
CA GLU A 49 10.97 -6.66 24.79
C GLU A 49 10.38 -5.26 24.74
N TYR A 50 10.85 -4.43 23.82
CA TYR A 50 10.27 -3.11 23.54
C TYR A 50 8.81 -3.22 23.05
N GLU A 51 8.50 -4.12 22.11
CA GLU A 51 7.11 -4.38 21.69
C GLU A 51 6.23 -4.82 22.87
N LYS A 52 6.77 -5.64 23.77
CA LYS A 52 6.06 -6.11 24.96
C LYS A 52 5.81 -4.99 25.97
N SER A 53 6.77 -4.07 26.13
CA SER A 53 6.64 -2.92 27.05
C SER A 53 5.60 -1.89 26.58
N LEU A 54 5.39 -1.76 25.27
CA LEU A 54 4.34 -0.93 24.69
C LEU A 54 2.90 -1.43 25.01
N GLY A 55 2.76 -2.69 25.45
CA GLY A 55 1.47 -3.33 25.76
C GLY A 55 0.70 -3.76 24.51
N GLN A 56 -0.42 -4.47 24.69
CA GLN A 56 -1.26 -4.92 23.56
C GLN A 56 -2.35 -3.90 23.26
N ALA A 57 -2.43 -3.41 22.01
CA ALA A 57 -3.58 -2.63 21.55
C ALA A 57 -4.83 -3.52 21.42
N SER A 58 -6.02 -3.01 21.71
CA SER A 58 -7.30 -3.62 21.34
C SER A 58 -7.66 -3.27 19.89
N TYR A 59 -8.64 -3.98 19.30
CA TYR A 59 -9.26 -3.53 18.05
C TYR A 59 -10.01 -2.21 18.22
N ILE A 60 -10.57 -1.94 19.41
CA ILE A 60 -11.25 -0.69 19.70
C ILE A 60 -10.26 0.48 19.67
N ASP A 61 -9.04 0.28 20.15
CA ASP A 61 -8.00 1.31 20.17
C ASP A 61 -7.65 1.82 18.75
N CYS A 62 -7.78 0.97 17.72
CA CYS A 62 -7.59 1.39 16.33
C CYS A 62 -8.60 2.46 15.89
N PHE A 63 -9.77 2.51 16.51
CA PHE A 63 -10.83 3.49 16.22
C PHE A 63 -10.85 4.67 17.20
N CYS A 64 -9.87 4.75 18.10
CA CYS A 64 -9.71 5.89 19.01
C CYS A 64 -8.57 6.80 18.53
N PRO A 65 -8.64 8.12 18.76
CA PRO A 65 -7.50 9.01 18.56
C PRO A 65 -6.29 8.57 19.41
N PRO A 66 -5.05 8.68 18.89
CA PRO A 66 -4.66 9.25 17.60
C PRO A 66 -4.70 8.25 16.43
N LEU A 67 -4.96 6.96 16.67
CA LEU A 67 -4.93 5.90 15.66
C LEU A 67 -6.06 5.97 14.64
N LEU A 68 -7.20 6.57 15.01
CA LEU A 68 -8.39 6.67 14.15
C LEU A 68 -8.08 7.19 12.74
N LYS A 69 -7.22 8.21 12.63
CA LYS A 69 -6.83 8.79 11.33
C LYS A 69 -6.08 7.77 10.47
N ARG A 70 -5.13 7.06 11.06
CA ARG A 70 -4.33 6.01 10.39
C ARG A 70 -5.20 4.83 10.00
N GLN A 71 -6.10 4.43 10.89
CA GLN A 71 -7.05 3.36 10.64
C GLN A 71 -8.00 3.69 9.49
N PHE A 72 -8.56 4.89 9.48
CA PHE A 72 -9.39 5.37 8.37
C PHE A 72 -8.58 5.41 7.07
N THR A 73 -7.35 5.94 7.09
CA THR A 73 -6.50 5.99 5.89
C THR A 73 -6.20 4.59 5.34
N GLY A 74 -5.86 3.63 6.20
CA GLY A 74 -5.58 2.24 5.82
C GLY A 74 -6.80 1.50 5.26
N MET A 75 -7.97 1.66 5.88
CA MET A 75 -9.21 1.07 5.38
C MET A 75 -9.65 1.71 4.06
N ALA A 76 -9.59 3.04 3.96
CA ALA A 76 -10.04 3.77 2.79
C ALA A 76 -9.13 3.52 1.58
N ILE A 77 -7.80 3.48 1.73
CA ILE A 77 -6.91 3.18 0.59
C ILE A 77 -7.16 1.77 0.04
N GLN A 78 -7.43 0.80 0.92
CA GLN A 78 -7.76 -0.57 0.53
C GLN A 78 -9.14 -0.68 -0.13
N ALA A 79 -10.14 0.04 0.38
CA ALA A 79 -11.47 0.13 -0.25
C ALA A 79 -11.39 0.78 -1.63
N LEU A 80 -10.68 1.91 -1.74
CA LEU A 80 -10.51 2.67 -2.98
C LEU A 80 -9.70 1.91 -4.03
N GLN A 81 -8.70 1.13 -3.62
CA GLN A 81 -8.03 0.20 -4.52
C GLN A 81 -9.04 -0.73 -5.21
N GLN A 82 -10.00 -1.27 -4.48
CA GLN A 82 -11.02 -2.15 -5.06
C GLN A 82 -12.07 -1.39 -5.86
N LEU A 83 -12.56 -0.26 -5.34
CA LEU A 83 -13.49 0.63 -6.03
C LEU A 83 -12.91 1.27 -7.30
N SER A 84 -11.60 1.20 -7.51
CA SER A 84 -11.00 1.55 -8.79
C SER A 84 -11.46 0.65 -9.93
N GLY A 85 -12.17 -0.46 -9.67
CA GLY A 85 -12.75 -1.32 -10.70
C GLY A 85 -11.81 -2.41 -11.23
N VAL A 86 -10.66 -2.64 -10.59
CA VAL A 86 -9.67 -3.62 -11.06
C VAL A 86 -10.23 -5.05 -11.11
N ASN A 87 -10.97 -5.45 -10.08
CA ASN A 87 -11.58 -6.79 -10.02
C ASN A 87 -12.66 -6.98 -11.08
N PHE A 88 -13.40 -5.91 -11.40
CA PHE A 88 -14.37 -5.95 -12.49
C PHE A 88 -13.68 -6.34 -13.80
N VAL A 89 -12.54 -5.68 -14.10
CA VAL A 89 -11.75 -5.94 -15.30
C VAL A 89 -11.22 -7.38 -15.31
N PHE A 90 -10.70 -7.89 -14.19
CA PHE A 90 -10.16 -9.26 -14.15
C PHE A 90 -11.24 -10.36 -14.17
N TYR A 91 -12.34 -10.17 -13.46
CA TYR A 91 -13.39 -11.20 -13.34
C TYR A 91 -14.32 -11.21 -14.55
N TYR A 92 -14.67 -10.03 -15.07
CA TYR A 92 -15.69 -9.88 -16.11
C TYR A 92 -15.16 -9.29 -17.40
N GLY A 93 -13.91 -8.82 -17.46
CA GLY A 93 -13.34 -8.23 -18.67
C GLY A 93 -13.38 -9.16 -19.86
N THR A 94 -13.09 -10.45 -19.69
CA THR A 94 -13.17 -11.44 -20.78
C THR A 94 -14.56 -11.55 -21.37
N LYS A 95 -15.59 -11.65 -20.52
CA LYS A 95 -17.00 -11.69 -20.94
C LYS A 95 -17.42 -10.39 -21.60
N TYR A 96 -17.00 -9.26 -21.02
CA TYR A 96 -17.24 -7.93 -21.55
C TYR A 96 -16.66 -7.76 -22.97
N PHE A 97 -15.43 -8.25 -23.21
CA PHE A 97 -14.78 -8.15 -24.52
C PHE A 97 -15.29 -9.17 -25.54
N GLN A 98 -15.70 -10.36 -25.11
CA GLN A 98 -16.39 -11.33 -25.98
C GLN A 98 -17.72 -10.78 -26.49
N ASN A 99 -18.50 -10.16 -25.59
CA ASN A 99 -19.76 -9.51 -25.96
C ASN A 99 -19.53 -8.28 -26.88
N SER A 100 -18.31 -7.77 -26.95
CA SER A 100 -17.91 -6.63 -27.78
C SER A 100 -17.34 -7.03 -29.15
N GLY A 101 -17.58 -8.26 -29.59
CA GLY A 101 -17.33 -8.73 -30.97
C GLY A 101 -15.89 -9.09 -31.30
N ILE A 102 -15.01 -9.30 -30.29
CA ILE A 102 -13.66 -9.83 -30.53
C ILE A 102 -13.64 -11.33 -30.29
N SER A 103 -13.14 -12.03 -31.30
CA SER A 103 -13.20 -13.48 -31.50
C SER A 103 -12.46 -14.32 -30.45
N ASN A 104 -11.60 -13.73 -29.61
CA ASN A 104 -10.91 -14.50 -28.57
C ASN A 104 -10.67 -13.73 -27.27
N GLY A 105 -11.65 -13.77 -26.36
CA GLY A 105 -11.54 -13.17 -25.02
C GLY A 105 -10.43 -13.76 -24.14
N PHE A 106 -9.99 -15.00 -24.39
CA PHE A 106 -8.86 -15.61 -23.67
C PHE A 106 -7.54 -14.92 -24.03
N VAL A 107 -7.32 -14.61 -25.30
CA VAL A 107 -6.13 -13.86 -25.75
C VAL A 107 -6.09 -12.48 -25.09
N ILE A 108 -7.23 -11.79 -24.98
CA ILE A 108 -7.29 -10.50 -24.29
C ILE A 108 -6.94 -10.66 -22.81
N SER A 109 -7.48 -11.67 -22.12
CA SER A 109 -7.14 -11.98 -20.72
C SER A 109 -5.64 -12.18 -20.52
N MET A 110 -5.02 -12.94 -21.42
CA MET A 110 -3.59 -13.23 -21.39
C MET A 110 -2.78 -11.94 -21.58
N ILE A 111 -3.15 -11.10 -22.56
CA ILE A 111 -2.51 -9.79 -22.78
C ILE A 111 -2.64 -8.90 -21.54
N THR A 112 -3.84 -8.79 -20.97
CA THR A 112 -4.07 -7.97 -19.77
C THR A 112 -3.26 -8.47 -18.56
N SER A 113 -3.12 -9.79 -18.42
CA SER A 113 -2.32 -10.40 -17.35
C SER A 113 -0.82 -10.17 -17.57
N ALA A 114 -0.34 -10.28 -18.82
CA ALA A 114 1.04 -10.00 -19.16
C ALA A 114 1.41 -8.53 -18.92
N ILE A 115 0.53 -7.60 -19.28
CA ILE A 115 0.71 -6.17 -19.01
C ILE A 115 0.74 -5.91 -17.50
N ASN A 116 -0.12 -6.55 -16.71
CA ASN A 116 -0.11 -6.42 -15.25
C ASN A 116 1.26 -6.83 -14.67
N VAL A 117 1.78 -8.00 -15.04
CA VAL A 117 3.09 -8.47 -14.58
C VAL A 117 4.21 -7.53 -15.05
N ALA A 118 4.23 -7.19 -16.33
CA ALA A 118 5.28 -6.35 -16.92
C ALA A 118 5.30 -4.94 -16.33
N SER A 119 4.13 -4.34 -16.03
CA SER A 119 4.01 -3.00 -15.46
C SER A 119 4.29 -2.94 -13.96
N THR A 120 4.19 -4.07 -13.25
CA THR A 120 4.55 -4.14 -11.84
C THR A 120 6.06 -3.93 -11.63
N ILE A 121 6.91 -4.40 -12.56
CA ILE A 121 8.38 -4.24 -12.49
C ILE A 121 8.82 -2.77 -12.42
N PRO A 122 8.48 -1.90 -13.39
CA PRO A 122 8.82 -0.48 -13.30
C PRO A 122 8.10 0.20 -12.13
N GLY A 123 6.92 -0.27 -11.74
CA GLY A 123 6.21 0.19 -10.54
C GLY A 123 7.05 0.02 -9.28
N MET A 124 7.61 -1.16 -9.05
CA MET A 124 8.48 -1.43 -7.89
C MET A 124 9.66 -0.45 -7.83
N TYR A 125 10.31 -0.18 -8.96
CA TYR A 125 11.40 0.79 -9.03
C TYR A 125 10.93 2.23 -8.74
N ALA A 126 9.77 2.60 -9.29
CA ALA A 126 9.23 3.94 -9.14
C ALA A 126 8.83 4.24 -7.69
N ILE A 127 8.31 3.27 -6.95
CA ILE A 127 7.85 3.42 -5.55
C ILE A 127 8.93 4.01 -4.66
N ASP A 128 10.16 3.50 -4.77
CA ASP A 128 11.28 3.97 -3.97
C ASP A 128 11.89 5.26 -4.53
N ARG A 129 11.83 5.48 -5.85
CA ARG A 129 12.44 6.66 -6.47
C ARG A 129 11.56 7.91 -6.41
N TRP A 130 10.25 7.81 -6.59
CA TRP A 130 9.33 8.95 -6.66
C TRP A 130 8.43 9.12 -5.44
N GLY A 131 8.33 8.11 -4.59
CA GLY A 131 7.55 8.15 -3.36
C GLY A 131 6.09 7.76 -3.55
N ARG A 132 5.37 7.64 -2.44
CA ARG A 132 4.06 7.00 -2.41
C ARG A 132 2.96 7.94 -2.92
N ARG A 133 2.96 9.20 -2.46
CA ARG A 133 1.88 10.16 -2.73
C ARG A 133 1.85 10.61 -4.21
N PRO A 134 2.96 11.03 -4.85
CA PRO A 134 2.95 11.40 -6.26
C PRO A 134 2.52 10.25 -7.17
N LEU A 135 2.98 9.03 -6.91
CA LEU A 135 2.62 7.87 -7.71
C LEU A 135 1.15 7.51 -7.62
N LEU A 136 0.57 7.56 -6.41
CA LEU A 136 -0.87 7.35 -6.23
C LEU A 136 -1.69 8.42 -6.96
N LEU A 137 -1.25 9.69 -6.97
CA LEU A 137 -1.91 10.74 -7.75
C LEU A 137 -1.81 10.52 -9.26
N TRP A 138 -0.60 10.30 -9.78
CA TRP A 138 -0.37 10.03 -11.21
C TRP A 138 -1.10 8.79 -11.70
N GLY A 139 -1.05 7.72 -10.92
CA GLY A 139 -1.81 6.50 -11.15
C GLY A 139 -3.31 6.74 -11.16
N GLY A 140 -3.80 7.52 -10.20
CA GLY A 140 -5.23 7.89 -10.11
C GLY A 140 -5.70 8.63 -11.34
N VAL A 141 -4.92 9.62 -11.82
CA VAL A 141 -5.23 10.38 -13.04
C VAL A 141 -5.19 9.48 -14.28
N GLY A 142 -4.16 8.64 -14.42
CA GLY A 142 -4.04 7.72 -15.55
C GLY A 142 -5.18 6.71 -15.62
N MET A 143 -5.59 6.16 -14.47
CA MET A 143 -6.75 5.28 -14.35
C MET A 143 -8.05 6.01 -14.68
N CYS A 144 -8.25 7.21 -14.13
CA CYS A 144 -9.44 8.03 -14.35
C CYS A 144 -9.65 8.34 -15.84
N VAL A 145 -8.62 8.86 -16.52
CA VAL A 145 -8.68 9.18 -17.96
C VAL A 145 -8.96 7.92 -18.78
N SER A 146 -8.28 6.82 -18.47
CA SER A 146 -8.46 5.55 -19.19
C SER A 146 -9.90 5.04 -19.05
N GLN A 147 -10.47 5.06 -17.85
CA GLN A 147 -11.84 4.60 -17.61
C GLN A 147 -12.89 5.47 -18.27
N LEU A 148 -12.70 6.79 -18.30
CA LEU A 148 -13.58 7.68 -19.05
C LEU A 148 -13.63 7.30 -20.53
N ILE A 149 -12.46 7.07 -21.13
CA ILE A 149 -12.36 6.71 -22.56
C ILE A 149 -13.00 5.34 -22.79
N VAL A 150 -12.76 4.36 -21.91
CA VAL A 150 -13.42 3.05 -21.99
C VAL A 150 -14.94 3.18 -21.90
N ALA A 151 -15.46 4.01 -20.99
CA ALA A 151 -16.89 4.22 -20.81
C ALA A 151 -17.54 4.85 -22.05
N VAL A 152 -16.92 5.91 -22.60
CA VAL A 152 -17.40 6.62 -23.79
C VAL A 152 -17.31 5.72 -25.03
N CYS A 153 -16.14 5.15 -25.30
CA CYS A 153 -15.93 4.27 -26.45
C CYS A 153 -16.83 3.04 -26.37
N GLY A 154 -16.93 2.38 -25.21
CA GLY A 154 -17.81 1.24 -25.02
C GLY A 154 -19.27 1.60 -25.29
N THR A 155 -19.79 2.65 -24.66
CA THR A 155 -21.20 3.06 -24.78
C THR A 155 -21.59 3.47 -26.20
N LEU A 156 -20.68 4.13 -26.94
CA LEU A 156 -20.97 4.59 -28.30
C LEU A 156 -20.76 3.50 -29.36
N SER A 157 -19.96 2.49 -29.06
CA SER A 157 -19.52 1.49 -30.05
C SER A 157 -20.31 0.18 -30.00
N THR A 158 -21.12 -0.03 -28.97
CA THR A 158 -22.07 -1.16 -28.89
C THR A 158 -23.52 -0.71 -28.86
N GLY A 159 -24.40 -1.63 -29.28
CA GLY A 159 -25.82 -1.58 -29.03
C GLY A 159 -26.28 -2.88 -28.40
N GLN A 160 -27.52 -2.89 -27.94
CA GLN A 160 -28.17 -4.09 -27.45
C GLN A 160 -29.53 -4.24 -28.11
N ASP A 161 -29.83 -5.45 -28.54
CA ASP A 161 -31.16 -5.84 -29.01
C ASP A 161 -32.14 -5.87 -27.83
N SER A 162 -33.28 -5.21 -27.98
CA SER A 162 -34.26 -5.02 -26.89
C SER A 162 -35.05 -6.28 -26.54
N GLU A 163 -35.11 -7.27 -27.43
CA GLU A 163 -35.89 -8.50 -27.23
C GLU A 163 -34.99 -9.65 -26.76
N THR A 164 -33.80 -9.76 -27.35
CA THR A 164 -32.87 -10.88 -27.07
C THR A 164 -31.78 -10.54 -26.07
N GLY A 165 -31.58 -9.25 -25.76
CA GLY A 165 -30.49 -8.78 -24.90
C GLY A 165 -29.10 -8.95 -25.51
N GLN A 166 -29.00 -9.41 -26.77
CA GLN A 166 -27.73 -9.64 -27.43
C GLN A 166 -27.01 -8.31 -27.72
N ILE A 167 -25.72 -8.26 -27.39
CA ILE A 167 -24.88 -7.11 -27.63
C ILE A 167 -24.29 -7.22 -29.04
N PHE A 168 -24.45 -6.15 -29.82
CA PHE A 168 -23.88 -6.05 -31.16
C PHE A 168 -22.96 -4.84 -31.26
N VAL A 169 -21.94 -4.94 -32.13
CA VAL A 169 -20.94 -3.90 -32.31
C VAL A 169 -21.35 -2.97 -33.44
N LYS A 170 -21.50 -1.69 -33.13
CA LYS A 170 -21.76 -0.62 -34.10
C LYS A 170 -20.47 -0.07 -34.71
N ASN A 171 -19.40 0.01 -33.91
CA ASN A 171 -18.12 0.56 -34.34
C ASN A 171 -16.96 -0.29 -33.80
N LEU A 172 -16.33 -1.04 -34.70
CA LEU A 172 -15.21 -1.91 -34.35
C LEU A 172 -13.97 -1.13 -33.87
N SER A 173 -13.71 0.04 -34.46
CA SER A 173 -12.56 0.88 -34.09
C SER A 173 -12.70 1.43 -32.67
N GLY A 174 -13.91 1.85 -32.28
CA GLY A 174 -14.17 2.30 -30.92
C GLY A 174 -14.07 1.18 -29.88
N GLN A 175 -14.47 -0.04 -30.21
CA GLN A 175 -14.24 -1.20 -29.32
C GLN A 175 -12.76 -1.56 -29.17
N LYS A 176 -11.99 -1.51 -30.25
CA LYS A 176 -10.52 -1.69 -30.18
C LYS A 176 -9.89 -0.63 -29.27
N ALA A 177 -10.30 0.64 -29.42
CA ALA A 177 -9.84 1.72 -28.55
C ALA A 177 -10.19 1.44 -27.08
N ALA A 178 -11.42 1.02 -26.77
CA ALA A 178 -11.81 0.66 -25.40
C ALA A 178 -10.88 -0.41 -24.79
N ILE A 179 -10.53 -1.45 -25.54
CA ILE A 179 -9.60 -2.49 -25.05
C ILE A 179 -8.20 -1.96 -24.83
N THR A 180 -7.68 -1.16 -25.75
CA THR A 180 -6.37 -0.51 -25.59
C THR A 180 -6.34 0.33 -24.32
N PHE A 181 -7.41 1.09 -24.04
CA PHE A 181 -7.49 1.89 -22.81
C PHE A 181 -7.72 1.06 -21.54
N VAL A 182 -8.35 -0.12 -21.61
CA VAL A 182 -8.33 -1.06 -20.48
C VAL A 182 -6.92 -1.57 -20.20
N CYS A 183 -6.14 -1.89 -21.23
CA CYS A 183 -4.73 -2.26 -21.07
C CYS A 183 -3.90 -1.14 -20.45
N ILE A 184 -4.11 0.12 -20.87
CA ILE A 184 -3.47 1.30 -20.29
C ILE A 184 -3.91 1.52 -18.84
N TYR A 185 -5.19 1.33 -18.53
CA TYR A 185 -5.72 1.36 -17.17
C TYR A 185 -4.99 0.34 -16.27
N ILE A 186 -4.84 -0.91 -16.73
CA ILE A 186 -4.13 -1.96 -15.98
C ILE A 186 -2.67 -1.58 -15.75
N PHE A 187 -2.01 -1.02 -16.76
CA PHE A 187 -0.63 -0.54 -16.62
C PHE A 187 -0.51 0.50 -15.49
N PHE A 188 -1.39 1.51 -15.47
CA PHE A 188 -1.37 2.51 -14.39
C PHE A 188 -1.70 1.89 -13.05
N PHE A 189 -2.72 1.04 -12.96
CA PHE A 189 -3.09 0.37 -11.71
C PHE A 189 -1.92 -0.45 -11.15
N ALA A 190 -1.35 -1.36 -11.95
CA ALA A 190 -0.34 -2.30 -11.50
C ALA A 190 1.02 -1.64 -11.20
N SER A 191 1.35 -0.55 -11.89
CA SER A 191 2.55 0.24 -11.59
C SER A 191 2.40 1.18 -10.37
N THR A 192 1.16 1.44 -9.91
CA THR A 192 0.89 2.40 -8.82
C THR A 192 0.00 1.81 -7.72
N TRP A 193 -1.32 1.95 -7.81
CA TRP A 193 -2.30 1.61 -6.79
C TRP A 193 -2.29 0.14 -6.36
N GLY A 194 -1.93 -0.77 -7.26
CA GLY A 194 -1.78 -2.20 -6.97
C GLY A 194 -0.82 -2.46 -5.81
N PRO A 195 0.48 -2.18 -5.95
CA PRO A 195 1.44 -2.35 -4.86
C PRO A 195 1.32 -1.26 -3.78
N LEU A 196 1.07 0.01 -4.15
CA LEU A 196 1.17 1.13 -3.20
C LEU A 196 0.13 1.09 -2.08
N ALA A 197 -1.08 0.56 -2.33
CA ALA A 197 -2.06 0.44 -1.25
C ALA A 197 -1.57 -0.47 -0.12
N TRP A 198 -0.84 -1.54 -0.46
CA TRP A 198 -0.24 -2.45 0.51
C TRP A 198 0.97 -1.84 1.22
N VAL A 199 1.82 -1.13 0.47
CA VAL A 199 2.99 -0.44 1.01
C VAL A 199 2.59 0.61 2.03
N VAL A 200 1.68 1.52 1.65
CA VAL A 200 1.18 2.57 2.56
C VAL A 200 0.56 1.95 3.80
N ASN A 201 -0.26 0.90 3.65
CA ASN A 201 -0.87 0.23 4.78
C ASN A 201 0.14 -0.42 5.73
N GLY A 202 1.31 -0.86 5.23
CA GLY A 202 2.41 -1.37 6.04
C GLY A 202 3.18 -0.29 6.81
N GLU A 203 3.24 0.93 6.25
CA GLU A 203 4.06 2.03 6.75
C GLU A 203 3.34 2.92 7.77
N ILE A 204 2.02 3.14 7.62
CA ILE A 204 1.29 4.15 8.42
C ILE A 204 0.93 3.73 9.85
N PHE A 205 1.03 2.45 10.20
CA PHE A 205 0.64 1.98 11.53
C PHE A 205 1.85 1.87 12.48
N PRO A 206 1.68 2.35 13.73
CA PRO A 206 2.72 2.25 14.75
C PRO A 206 2.84 0.79 15.21
N LEU A 207 4.03 0.43 15.67
CA LEU A 207 4.40 -0.95 16.00
C LEU A 207 3.36 -1.66 16.89
N LYS A 208 2.86 -0.98 17.94
CA LYS A 208 1.89 -1.48 18.91
C LYS A 208 0.54 -1.93 18.29
N ALA A 209 0.04 -1.18 17.31
CA ALA A 209 -1.28 -1.40 16.71
C ALA A 209 -1.21 -1.98 15.29
N ARG A 210 0.00 -2.12 14.72
CA ARG A 210 0.22 -2.47 13.31
C ARG A 210 -0.51 -3.73 12.87
N ALA A 211 -0.35 -4.83 13.59
CA ALA A 211 -0.98 -6.09 13.20
C ALA A 211 -2.51 -5.99 13.11
N LYS A 212 -3.13 -5.28 14.07
CA LYS A 212 -4.59 -5.09 14.13
C LYS A 212 -5.09 -4.08 13.10
N GLY A 213 -4.36 -2.98 12.91
CA GLY A 213 -4.72 -1.97 11.92
C GLY A 213 -4.61 -2.48 10.48
N ILE A 214 -3.54 -3.24 10.20
CA ILE A 214 -3.38 -3.93 8.91
C ILE A 214 -4.50 -4.95 8.72
N SER A 215 -4.82 -5.80 9.71
CA SER A 215 -5.86 -6.82 9.55
C SER A 215 -7.23 -6.23 9.25
N MET A 216 -7.60 -5.11 9.90
CA MET A 216 -8.85 -4.40 9.61
C MET A 216 -8.87 -3.78 8.21
N SER A 217 -7.73 -3.24 7.77
CA SER A 217 -7.59 -2.67 6.42
C SER A 217 -7.67 -3.77 5.35
N VAL A 218 -7.09 -4.94 5.60
CA VAL A 218 -7.20 -6.12 4.74
C VAL A 218 -8.61 -6.70 4.74
N ALA A 219 -9.29 -6.76 5.89
CA ALA A 219 -10.69 -7.16 5.95
C ALA A 219 -11.57 -6.22 5.10
N THR A 220 -11.28 -4.91 5.12
CA THR A 220 -11.95 -3.92 4.27
C THR A 220 -11.68 -4.18 2.80
N ASN A 221 -10.43 -4.48 2.43
CA ASN A 221 -10.07 -4.86 1.05
C ASN A 221 -10.95 -6.02 0.55
N TRP A 222 -11.02 -7.12 1.31
CA TRP A 222 -11.80 -8.30 0.92
C TRP A 222 -13.31 -8.05 0.94
N LEU A 223 -13.81 -7.23 1.86
CA LEU A 223 -15.21 -6.84 1.89
C LEU A 223 -15.62 -6.10 0.60
N PHE A 224 -14.82 -5.14 0.16
CA PHE A 224 -15.09 -4.41 -1.09
C PHE A 224 -14.86 -5.27 -2.32
N ASN A 225 -13.87 -6.16 -2.32
CA ASN A 225 -13.71 -7.17 -3.37
C ASN A 225 -14.97 -8.02 -3.52
N PHE A 226 -15.48 -8.57 -2.40
CA PHE A 226 -16.72 -9.34 -2.37
C PHE A 226 -17.92 -8.52 -2.85
N ALA A 227 -18.09 -7.29 -2.33
CA ALA A 227 -19.21 -6.43 -2.71
C ALA A 227 -19.23 -6.14 -4.21
N ILE A 228 -18.07 -5.85 -4.82
CA ILE A 228 -17.95 -5.60 -6.26
C ILE A 228 -18.22 -6.87 -7.05
N ALA A 229 -17.62 -8.00 -6.68
CA ALA A 229 -17.84 -9.27 -7.37
C ALA A 229 -19.32 -9.69 -7.31
N TYR A 230 -19.96 -9.56 -6.15
CA TYR A 230 -21.35 -9.93 -5.95
C TYR A 230 -22.33 -8.99 -6.69
N SER A 231 -22.11 -7.67 -6.62
CA SER A 231 -23.01 -6.68 -7.22
C SER A 231 -22.84 -6.54 -8.73
N THR A 232 -21.65 -6.81 -9.27
CA THR A 232 -21.34 -6.58 -10.70
C THR A 232 -22.34 -7.26 -11.65
N PRO A 233 -22.67 -8.55 -11.52
CA PRO A 233 -23.65 -9.20 -12.40
C PRO A 233 -24.99 -8.48 -12.41
N TYR A 234 -25.46 -7.99 -11.25
CA TYR A 234 -26.73 -7.26 -11.15
C TYR A 234 -26.71 -5.91 -11.85
N LEU A 235 -25.52 -5.29 -11.91
CA LEU A 235 -25.32 -4.00 -12.56
C LEU A 235 -25.18 -4.12 -14.09
N VAL A 236 -24.57 -5.19 -14.59
CA VAL A 236 -24.22 -5.29 -16.03
C VAL A 236 -25.13 -6.18 -16.85
N ASN A 237 -25.80 -7.16 -16.24
CA ASN A 237 -26.62 -8.12 -16.99
C ASN A 237 -27.92 -7.50 -17.50
N PHE A 238 -28.48 -8.15 -18.51
CA PHE A 238 -29.78 -7.83 -19.09
C PHE A 238 -30.88 -8.69 -18.46
N GLY A 239 -32.07 -8.10 -18.29
CA GLY A 239 -33.26 -8.78 -17.78
C GLY A 239 -33.94 -8.03 -16.63
N ASP A 240 -35.12 -8.50 -16.24
CA ASP A 240 -35.90 -7.90 -15.16
C ASP A 240 -35.14 -7.97 -13.83
N GLY A 241 -35.04 -6.83 -13.15
CA GLY A 241 -34.30 -6.69 -11.89
C GLY A 241 -32.80 -6.39 -12.04
N TYR A 242 -32.29 -6.26 -13.27
CA TYR A 242 -30.91 -5.85 -13.55
C TYR A 242 -30.80 -4.42 -14.10
N ALA A 243 -29.71 -3.73 -13.77
CA ALA A 243 -29.52 -2.32 -14.18
C ALA A 243 -29.06 -2.16 -15.63
N ASN A 244 -28.61 -3.24 -16.28
CA ASN A 244 -28.18 -3.29 -17.69
C ASN A 244 -27.23 -2.15 -18.07
N LEU A 245 -26.28 -1.82 -17.18
CA LEU A 245 -25.34 -0.72 -17.40
C LEU A 245 -24.32 -1.06 -18.50
N GLN A 246 -23.96 -2.33 -18.67
CA GLN A 246 -22.96 -2.77 -19.64
C GLN A 246 -21.68 -1.92 -19.53
N SER A 247 -21.24 -1.29 -20.63
CA SER A 247 -20.09 -0.37 -20.70
C SER A 247 -20.24 0.88 -19.83
N LYS A 248 -21.46 1.28 -19.48
CA LYS A 248 -21.71 2.45 -18.63
C LYS A 248 -21.22 2.24 -17.19
N ILE A 249 -20.97 1.00 -16.77
CA ILE A 249 -20.38 0.73 -15.44
C ILE A 249 -19.01 1.40 -15.28
N PHE A 250 -18.27 1.61 -16.38
CA PHE A 250 -17.00 2.32 -16.34
C PHE A 250 -17.16 3.82 -15.99
N PHE A 251 -18.34 4.43 -16.13
CA PHE A 251 -18.61 5.77 -15.59
C PHE A 251 -18.66 5.77 -14.05
N VAL A 252 -19.13 4.67 -13.44
CA VAL A 252 -19.13 4.51 -11.98
C VAL A 252 -17.70 4.42 -11.47
N TRP A 253 -16.88 3.59 -12.12
CA TRP A 253 -15.46 3.46 -11.78
C TRP A 253 -14.68 4.75 -12.02
N PHE A 254 -14.98 5.47 -13.10
CA PHE A 254 -14.42 6.79 -13.37
C PHE A 254 -14.68 7.78 -12.23
N GLY A 255 -15.93 7.82 -11.74
CA GLY A 255 -16.29 8.61 -10.55
C GLY A 255 -15.53 8.16 -9.29
N ALA A 256 -15.39 6.85 -9.09
CA ALA A 256 -14.59 6.30 -8.00
C ALA A 256 -13.09 6.66 -8.11
N CYS A 257 -12.53 6.74 -9.32
CA CYS A 257 -11.15 7.20 -9.52
C CYS A 257 -10.97 8.68 -9.16
N PHE A 258 -11.99 9.54 -9.31
CA PHE A 258 -11.92 10.89 -8.75
C PHE A 258 -11.86 10.89 -7.22
N LEU A 259 -12.66 10.03 -6.57
CA LEU A 259 -12.58 9.84 -5.11
C LEU A 259 -11.19 9.34 -4.69
N CYS A 260 -10.60 8.45 -5.48
CA CYS A 260 -9.22 7.98 -5.29
C CYS A 260 -8.22 9.16 -5.30
N ILE A 261 -8.29 10.03 -6.32
CA ILE A 261 -7.40 11.21 -6.45
C ILE A 261 -7.62 12.18 -5.28
N ALA A 262 -8.87 12.51 -4.97
CA ALA A 262 -9.21 13.42 -3.87
C ALA A 262 -8.71 12.86 -2.52
N PHE A 263 -8.93 11.57 -2.27
CA PHE A 263 -8.49 10.92 -1.06
C PHE A 263 -6.96 10.97 -0.90
N VAL A 264 -6.20 10.67 -1.97
CA VAL A 264 -4.74 10.76 -1.93
C VAL A 264 -4.27 12.19 -1.67
N TYR A 265 -4.94 13.18 -2.27
CA TYR A 265 -4.56 14.57 -2.09
C TYR A 265 -4.70 15.04 -0.63
N PHE A 266 -5.79 14.65 0.05
CA PHE A 266 -6.15 15.12 1.40
C PHE A 266 -5.67 14.23 2.55
N PHE A 267 -5.57 12.91 2.36
CA PHE A 267 -5.40 11.95 3.47
C PHE A 267 -4.11 11.11 3.41
N ILE A 268 -3.38 11.10 2.29
CA ILE A 268 -2.15 10.31 2.15
C ILE A 268 -0.92 11.16 2.44
N TYR A 269 -0.14 10.68 3.42
CA TYR A 269 1.14 11.23 3.81
C TYR A 269 2.26 10.64 2.96
N GLU A 270 3.29 11.45 2.68
CA GLU A 270 4.50 10.94 2.04
C GLU A 270 5.42 10.31 3.09
N THR A 271 5.70 9.03 2.90
CA THR A 271 6.47 8.17 3.82
C THR A 271 7.82 7.75 3.24
N LYS A 272 8.13 8.14 1.99
CA LYS A 272 9.38 7.75 1.31
C LYS A 272 10.60 8.14 2.13
N GLY A 273 11.46 7.15 2.37
CA GLY A 273 12.77 7.33 2.99
C GLY A 273 12.72 7.61 4.49
N LEU A 274 11.55 7.42 5.12
CA LEU A 274 11.37 7.51 6.56
C LEU A 274 11.42 6.11 7.19
N SER A 275 11.99 6.02 8.39
CA SER A 275 11.80 4.88 9.28
C SER A 275 10.34 4.83 9.76
N LEU A 276 9.91 3.68 10.29
CA LEU A 276 8.55 3.53 10.76
C LEU A 276 8.26 4.40 11.99
N GLU A 277 9.29 4.64 12.80
CA GLU A 277 9.29 5.53 13.96
C GLU A 277 9.22 7.00 13.50
N GLU A 278 9.94 7.36 12.44
CA GLU A 278 9.85 8.70 11.84
C GLU A 278 8.46 8.97 11.23
N VAL A 279 7.79 7.93 10.72
CA VAL A 279 6.39 8.03 10.29
C VAL A 279 5.44 8.26 11.48
N ASP A 280 5.76 7.74 12.67
CA ASP A 280 5.02 8.04 13.90
C ASP A 280 5.14 9.53 14.25
N LEU A 281 6.35 10.08 14.25
CA LEU A 281 6.60 11.50 14.47
C LEU A 281 5.93 12.38 13.42
N LEU A 282 5.98 11.99 12.14
CA LEU A 282 5.32 12.72 11.06
C LEU A 282 3.81 12.88 11.31
N TYR A 283 3.14 11.84 11.81
CA TYR A 283 1.71 11.88 12.10
C TYR A 283 1.37 12.72 13.34
N GLU A 284 2.30 12.87 14.28
CA GLU A 284 2.15 13.72 15.47
C GLU A 284 2.37 15.20 15.14
N GLU A 285 3.42 15.52 14.36
CA GLU A 285 3.80 16.89 14.05
C GLU A 285 2.97 17.51 12.90
N VAL A 286 2.57 16.70 11.92
CA VAL A 286 1.92 17.19 10.71
C VAL A 286 0.44 16.86 10.71
N SER A 287 -0.39 17.87 11.00
CA SER A 287 -1.84 17.73 11.01
C SER A 287 -2.47 17.54 9.61
N VAL A 288 -1.82 18.05 8.55
CA VAL A 288 -2.34 18.04 7.17
C VAL A 288 -1.45 17.23 6.22
N ALA A 289 -2.02 16.24 5.53
CA ALA A 289 -1.28 15.33 4.66
C ALA A 289 -0.49 16.01 3.55
N SER A 290 -1.01 17.09 2.95
CA SER A 290 -0.31 17.82 1.88
C SER A 290 1.01 18.48 2.33
N LYS A 291 1.17 18.76 3.62
CA LYS A 291 2.41 19.35 4.18
C LYS A 291 3.50 18.29 4.43
N SER A 292 3.16 17.00 4.45
CA SER A 292 4.10 15.91 4.71
C SER A 292 5.26 15.86 3.71
N THR A 293 5.07 16.30 2.46
CA THR A 293 6.11 16.25 1.43
C THR A 293 7.33 17.13 1.70
N LYS A 294 7.19 18.14 2.58
CA LYS A 294 8.28 19.04 2.97
C LYS A 294 8.85 18.73 4.35
N TRP A 295 8.21 17.80 5.07
CA TRP A 295 8.63 17.43 6.41
C TRP A 295 9.95 16.66 6.36
N LYS A 296 10.83 16.94 7.32
CA LYS A 296 12.08 16.22 7.53
C LYS A 296 12.24 15.99 9.02
N PRO A 297 12.72 14.82 9.45
CA PRO A 297 12.96 14.56 10.85
C PRO A 297 14.01 15.55 11.40
N SER A 298 13.73 16.13 12.57
CA SER A 298 14.69 16.99 13.26
C SER A 298 15.85 16.14 13.79
N ALA A 299 17.09 16.47 13.40
CA ALA A 299 18.29 15.69 13.68
C ALA A 299 18.50 15.33 15.17
N THR A 300 18.05 16.20 16.08
CA THR A 300 18.16 16.04 17.52
C THR A 300 17.31 14.90 18.07
N MET A 301 16.13 14.62 17.49
CA MET A 301 15.19 13.64 18.05
C MET A 301 15.45 12.21 17.55
N VAL A 302 15.97 12.07 16.33
CA VAL A 302 16.49 10.80 15.78
C VAL A 302 17.68 10.30 16.61
N GLN A 303 18.54 11.20 17.09
CA GLN A 303 19.65 10.87 17.99
C GLN A 303 19.20 10.49 19.40
N ILE A 304 18.14 11.13 19.91
CA ILE A 304 17.56 10.82 21.23
C ILE A 304 16.87 9.44 21.22
N GLN A 305 16.15 9.08 20.16
CA GLN A 305 15.45 7.79 20.07
C GLN A 305 16.36 6.61 19.67
N ASN A 306 17.41 6.82 18.87
CA ASN A 306 18.40 5.78 18.55
C ASN A 306 19.39 5.49 19.70
N GLY A 307 19.15 6.03 20.90
CA GLY A 307 19.98 5.79 22.09
C GLY A 307 21.39 6.40 22.03
N GLN A 308 21.69 7.26 21.04
CA GLN A 308 23.04 7.83 20.87
C GLN A 308 23.26 9.14 21.64
N ALA A 309 22.24 9.68 22.30
CA ALA A 309 22.35 10.90 23.09
C ALA A 309 23.05 10.71 24.47
N GLY A 310 23.40 9.47 24.86
CA GLY A 310 23.98 9.19 26.19
C GLY A 310 25.50 9.36 26.32
N GLU A 311 26.26 9.35 25.23
CA GLU A 311 27.73 9.24 25.31
C GLU A 311 28.48 10.51 24.89
N LYS A 312 27.94 11.31 23.95
CA LYS A 312 28.62 12.54 23.50
C LYS A 312 28.44 13.72 24.44
N ASP A 313 27.33 13.78 25.18
CA ASP A 313 27.06 14.89 26.10
C ASP A 313 27.77 14.74 27.46
N MET A 314 28.20 13.52 27.84
CA MET A 314 29.09 13.33 29.00
C MET A 314 30.55 13.61 28.64
N VAL A 315 31.03 13.15 27.48
CA VAL A 315 32.41 13.45 27.03
C VAL A 315 32.61 14.94 26.75
N GLY A 316 31.60 15.63 26.19
CA GLY A 316 31.64 17.08 25.97
C GLY A 316 31.60 17.90 27.28
N ARG A 317 30.85 17.44 28.29
CA ARG A 317 30.83 18.10 29.61
C ARG A 317 32.11 17.88 30.40
N ASP A 318 32.68 16.67 30.38
CA ASP A 318 33.94 16.37 31.08
C ASP A 318 35.16 17.05 30.44
N LEU A 319 35.17 17.23 29.12
CA LEU A 319 36.21 18.01 28.42
C LEU A 319 36.07 19.53 28.68
N SER A 320 34.85 20.03 28.83
CA SER A 320 34.62 21.45 29.17
C SER A 320 34.89 21.78 30.63
N ALA A 321 34.66 20.84 31.56
CA ALA A 321 34.96 20.98 32.98
C ALA A 321 36.46 20.91 33.25
N SER A 322 37.18 19.97 32.61
CA SER A 322 38.64 19.85 32.75
C SER A 322 39.42 21.03 32.14
N HIS A 323 38.90 21.67 31.09
CA HIS A 323 39.50 22.90 30.56
C HIS A 323 39.22 24.16 31.38
N HIS A 324 38.18 24.14 32.23
CA HIS A 324 37.88 25.28 33.10
C HIS A 324 38.70 25.28 34.38
N GLU A 325 39.04 24.11 34.93
CA GLU A 325 39.90 23.99 36.13
C GLU A 325 41.38 24.27 35.84
N SER A 326 41.89 23.92 34.65
CA SER A 326 43.31 24.15 34.30
C SER A 326 43.67 25.62 34.07
N LYS A 327 42.69 26.51 33.82
CA LYS A 327 42.94 27.95 33.60
C LYS A 327 42.86 28.79 34.87
N THR A 328 42.31 28.24 35.95
CA THR A 328 42.18 28.93 37.25
C THR A 328 43.37 28.70 38.19
N SER A 329 44.32 27.83 37.88
CA SER A 329 45.51 27.59 38.74
C SER A 329 46.80 28.29 38.29
N GLU A 330 46.77 29.15 37.26
CA GLU A 330 47.96 29.89 36.77
C GLU A 330 47.88 31.42 37.01
N THR A 331 46.91 31.92 37.79
CA THR A 331 46.79 33.37 38.09
C THR A 331 46.41 33.70 39.54
N ALA A 332 47.02 33.01 40.51
CA ALA A 332 47.13 33.49 41.89
C ALA A 332 48.38 32.92 42.56
#